data_AF-A0A847FS59-F1
#
_entry.id   AF-A0A847FS59-F1
#
_cell.length_a   1.000
_cell.length_b   1.000
_cell.length_c   1.000
_cell.angle_alpha   90.00
_cell.angle_beta   90.00
_cell.angle_gamma   90.00
#
_symmetry.space_group_name_H-M   'P 1'
#
loop_
_entity.id
_entity.type
_entity.pdbx_description
1 polymer ?
#
loop_
_entity_poly.entity_id
_entity_poly.type
_entity_poly.pdbx_seq_one_letter_code
_entity_poly.pdbx_strand_id
1 'polypeptide(L)'
;MAKRASRRRGQPRRRRSGSLWIPAVVALVVVAIVVGIILSLEGGGARASLEPNATAQPLATNPIPYPAVPRISVAETWEGMQAGQVVLVDVRSQASYNSLHADGALSIPEDEMDARLDELPRDRDIVLYCT
;
A
#
# COMPACT_ATOMS: atom_id res chain seq x y z
N MET A 1 -71.63 71.49 -8.41
CA MET A 1 -71.51 70.08 -7.97
C MET A 1 -70.05 69.81 -7.57
N ALA A 2 -69.70 69.96 -6.29
CA ALA A 2 -68.36 69.66 -5.78
C ALA A 2 -68.35 68.26 -5.15
N LYS A 3 -67.64 67.31 -5.77
CA LYS A 3 -67.56 65.93 -5.27
C LYS A 3 -66.55 65.84 -4.13
N ARG A 4 -67.06 65.47 -2.95
CA ARG A 4 -66.31 64.91 -1.82
C ARG A 4 -65.43 63.75 -2.30
N ALA A 5 -64.18 63.71 -1.84
CA ALA A 5 -63.37 62.51 -1.86
C ALA A 5 -62.70 62.32 -0.49
N SER A 6 -62.74 61.09 -0.02
CA SER A 6 -62.62 60.66 1.36
C SER A 6 -61.17 60.51 1.83
N ARG A 7 -60.95 60.80 3.11
CA ARG A 7 -59.73 60.51 3.86
C ARG A 7 -59.44 58.99 3.82
N ARG A 8 -58.33 58.59 3.21
CA ARG A 8 -57.81 57.21 3.33
C ARG A 8 -56.85 57.13 4.52
N ARG A 9 -57.18 56.24 5.45
CA ARG A 9 -56.41 55.89 6.66
C ARG A 9 -55.04 55.32 6.27
N GLY A 10 -53.97 55.80 6.91
CA GLY A 10 -52.63 55.22 6.80
C GLY A 10 -52.56 53.87 7.51
N GLN A 11 -51.93 52.89 6.86
CA GLN A 11 -51.61 51.58 7.44
C GLN A 11 -50.14 51.59 7.90
N PRO A 12 -49.79 50.98 9.05
CA PRO A 12 -48.43 51.06 9.57
C PRO A 12 -47.46 50.22 8.74
N ARG A 13 -46.34 50.81 8.32
CA ARG A 13 -45.23 50.11 7.65
C ARG A 13 -44.61 49.12 8.64
N ARG A 14 -44.88 47.82 8.46
CA ARG A 14 -44.09 46.74 9.08
C ARG A 14 -42.65 46.83 8.55
N ARG A 15 -41.72 47.28 9.41
CA ARG A 15 -40.27 47.16 9.18
C ARG A 15 -39.91 45.68 9.13
N ARG A 16 -39.65 45.13 7.93
CA ARG A 16 -38.90 43.89 7.76
C ARG A 16 -37.43 44.20 8.08
N SER A 17 -37.02 43.89 9.30
CA SER A 17 -35.61 43.76 9.66
C SER A 17 -35.08 42.52 8.96
N GLY A 18 -34.40 42.69 7.82
CA GLY A 18 -33.70 41.62 7.12
C GLY A 18 -32.67 41.00 8.05
N SER A 19 -32.95 39.80 8.54
CA SER A 19 -32.14 39.22 9.59
C SER A 19 -30.87 38.61 9.02
N LEU A 20 -29.78 39.36 9.11
CA LEU A 20 -28.42 38.91 8.75
C LEU A 20 -27.92 37.74 9.62
N TRP A 21 -28.61 37.40 10.70
CA TRP A 21 -28.29 36.24 11.56
C TRP A 21 -28.49 34.87 10.89
N ILE A 22 -29.43 34.73 9.93
CA ILE A 22 -29.70 33.45 9.27
C ILE A 22 -28.49 33.01 8.44
N PRO A 23 -27.93 33.84 7.54
CA PRO A 23 -26.71 33.45 6.81
C PRO A 23 -25.51 33.28 7.75
N ALA A 24 -25.43 34.04 8.85
CA ALA A 24 -24.35 33.89 9.83
C ALA A 24 -24.41 32.54 10.58
N VAL A 25 -25.61 32.10 10.99
CA VAL A 25 -25.82 30.81 11.65
C VAL A 25 -25.56 29.66 10.67
N VAL A 26 -26.01 29.78 9.42
CA VAL A 26 -25.74 28.78 8.38
C VAL A 26 -24.24 28.65 8.11
N ALA A 27 -23.51 29.77 8.00
CA ALA A 27 -22.06 29.75 7.83
C ALA A 27 -21.35 29.09 9.01
N LEU A 28 -21.79 29.36 10.25
CA LEU A 28 -21.22 28.76 11.45
C LEU A 28 -21.45 27.23 11.52
N VAL A 29 -22.62 26.76 11.12
CA VAL A 29 -22.94 25.32 11.06
C VAL A 29 -22.08 24.62 9.99
N VAL A 30 -21.91 25.23 8.82
CA VAL A 30 -21.07 24.68 7.75
C VAL A 30 -19.60 24.57 8.21
N VAL A 31 -19.08 25.62 8.87
CA VAL A 31 -17.72 25.59 9.42
C VAL A 31 -17.57 24.49 10.48
N ALA A 32 -18.55 24.31 11.37
CA ALA A 32 -18.50 23.25 12.39
C ALA A 32 -18.49 21.84 11.77
N ILE A 33 -19.26 21.61 10.69
CA ILE A 33 -19.26 20.34 9.96
C ILE A 33 -17.91 20.09 9.29
N VAL A 34 -17.35 21.09 8.62
CA VAL A 34 -16.03 20.97 7.95
C VAL A 34 -14.93 20.69 8.98
N VAL A 35 -14.92 21.39 10.11
CA VAL A 35 -13.97 21.14 11.21
C VAL A 35 -14.16 19.73 11.79
N GLY A 36 -15.39 19.27 11.98
CA GLY A 36 -15.67 17.90 12.44
C GLY A 36 -15.16 16.82 11.49
N ILE A 37 -15.25 17.05 10.17
CA ILE A 37 -14.73 16.13 9.15
C ILE A 37 -13.19 16.11 9.17
N ILE A 38 -12.55 17.28 9.24
CA ILE A 38 -11.08 17.38 9.30
C ILE A 38 -10.55 16.66 10.54
N LEU A 39 -11.14 16.92 11.72
CA LEU A 39 -10.77 16.24 12.97
C LEU A 39 -11.00 14.71 12.92
N SER A 40 -11.99 14.26 12.14
CA SER A 40 -12.25 12.81 11.96
C SER A 40 -11.23 12.14 11.03
N LEU A 41 -10.63 12.88 10.10
CA LEU A 41 -9.60 12.35 9.18
C LEU A 41 -8.24 12.22 9.88
N GLU A 42 -7.93 13.10 10.84
CA GLU A 42 -6.66 13.07 11.57
C GLU A 42 -6.68 12.10 12.78
N GLY A 43 -7.86 11.74 13.29
CA GLY A 43 -8.02 10.77 14.40
C GLY A 43 -8.07 9.30 13.97
N GLY A 44 -8.15 9.02 12.67
CA GLY A 44 -8.30 7.68 12.08
C GLY A 44 -6.98 6.98 11.73
N GLY A 45 -5.88 7.37 12.37
CA GLY A 45 -4.63 6.62 12.30
C GLY A 45 -4.83 5.25 12.94
N ALA A 46 -5.25 4.28 12.12
CA ALA A 46 -5.13 2.89 12.43
C ALA A 46 -3.67 2.65 12.81
N ARG A 47 -3.40 2.60 14.11
CA ARG A 47 -2.27 1.85 14.63
C ARG A 47 -2.57 0.43 14.24
N ALA A 48 -2.14 0.06 13.03
CA ALA A 48 -1.83 -1.31 12.72
C ALA A 48 -0.87 -1.72 13.85
N SER A 49 -1.41 -2.44 14.81
CA SER A 49 -0.60 -3.24 15.69
C SER A 49 0.33 -4.00 14.76
N LEU A 50 1.62 -3.71 14.83
CA LEU A 50 2.66 -4.63 14.39
C LEU A 50 2.61 -5.82 15.37
N GLU A 51 1.47 -6.51 15.38
CA GLU A 51 1.44 -7.93 15.69
C GLU A 51 2.34 -8.53 14.63
N PRO A 52 3.47 -9.14 14.99
CA PRO A 52 4.14 -10.01 14.06
C PRO A 52 3.13 -11.12 13.80
N ASN A 53 2.37 -11.00 12.71
CA ASN A 53 1.57 -12.09 12.20
C ASN A 53 2.57 -13.14 11.74
N ALA A 54 3.09 -13.89 12.71
CA ALA A 54 3.89 -15.08 12.56
C ALA A 54 2.94 -16.20 12.11
N THR A 55 2.34 -15.99 10.93
CA THR A 55 1.84 -17.08 10.09
C THR A 55 2.92 -17.60 9.16
N ALA A 56 4.16 -17.12 9.28
CA ALA A 56 5.32 -17.94 8.95
C ALA A 56 5.36 -19.12 9.92
N GLN A 57 4.60 -20.17 9.60
CA GLN A 57 4.88 -21.48 10.16
C GLN A 57 6.37 -21.74 9.91
N PRO A 58 7.14 -22.24 10.89
CA PRO A 58 8.49 -22.68 10.62
C PRO A 58 8.37 -23.61 9.41
N LEU A 59 9.06 -23.26 8.31
CA LEU A 59 9.14 -24.12 7.13
C LEU A 59 9.38 -25.51 7.69
N ALA A 60 8.50 -26.46 7.38
CA ALA A 60 8.66 -27.83 7.83
C ALA A 60 9.97 -28.34 7.25
N THR A 61 11.07 -28.15 7.98
CA THR A 61 12.38 -28.63 7.61
C THR A 61 12.33 -30.12 7.81
N ASN A 62 11.89 -30.82 6.76
CA ASN A 62 12.44 -32.14 6.48
C ASN A 62 13.96 -32.05 6.72
N PRO A 63 14.57 -33.07 7.37
CA PRO A 63 15.99 -33.06 7.68
C PRO A 63 16.76 -32.60 6.44
N ILE A 64 17.49 -31.51 6.60
CA ILE A 64 18.25 -30.89 5.53
C ILE A 64 19.13 -31.99 4.89
N PRO A 65 18.93 -32.35 3.61
CA PRO A 65 19.68 -33.46 3.00
C PRO A 65 21.18 -33.17 2.89
N TYR A 66 21.53 -31.87 2.85
CA TYR A 66 22.88 -31.37 2.67
C TYR A 66 23.20 -30.31 3.73
N PRO A 67 23.60 -30.72 4.95
CA PRO A 67 23.90 -29.80 6.05
C PRO A 67 25.26 -29.12 5.89
N ALA A 68 26.14 -29.68 5.06
CA ALA A 68 27.45 -29.11 4.76
C ALA A 68 27.39 -27.92 3.77
N VAL A 69 26.26 -27.74 3.08
CA VAL A 69 26.05 -26.60 2.17
C VAL A 69 25.41 -25.46 2.98
N PRO A 70 26.10 -24.31 3.12
CA PRO A 70 25.55 -23.16 3.83
C PRO A 70 24.23 -22.72 3.20
N ARG A 71 23.31 -22.26 4.06
CA ARG A 71 22.04 -21.66 3.63
C ARG A 71 22.07 -20.18 3.94
N ILE A 72 21.42 -19.42 3.07
CA ILE A 72 21.25 -17.98 3.18
C ILE A 72 19.75 -17.69 3.21
N SER A 73 19.34 -16.65 3.94
CA SER A 73 17.94 -16.24 3.94
C SER A 73 17.55 -15.54 2.63
N VAL A 74 16.24 -15.45 2.37
CA VAL A 74 15.71 -14.72 1.20
C VAL A 74 16.09 -13.24 1.26
N ALA A 75 16.05 -12.63 2.45
CA ALA A 75 16.39 -11.22 2.65
C ALA A 75 17.87 -10.95 2.33
N GLU A 76 18.79 -11.76 2.88
CA GLU A 76 20.22 -11.63 2.60
C GLU A 76 20.54 -11.90 1.12
N THR A 77 19.86 -12.87 0.50
CA THR A 77 20.00 -13.14 -0.95
C THR A 77 19.60 -11.93 -1.77
N TRP A 78 18.47 -11.30 -1.44
CA TRP A 78 17.96 -10.10 -2.12
C TRP A 78 18.90 -8.90 -1.96
N GLU A 79 19.46 -8.68 -0.76
CA GLU A 79 20.47 -7.65 -0.52
C GLU A 79 21.75 -7.91 -1.34
N GLY A 80 22.23 -9.16 -1.37
CA GLY A 80 23.38 -9.56 -2.17
C GLY A 80 23.18 -9.41 -3.68
N MET A 81 21.97 -9.68 -4.19
CA MET A 81 21.62 -9.47 -5.59
C MET A 81 21.67 -7.98 -5.95
N GLN A 82 21.11 -7.12 -5.11
CA GLN A 82 21.14 -5.66 -5.31
C GLN A 82 22.57 -5.09 -5.25
N ALA A 83 23.43 -5.68 -4.41
CA ALA A 83 24.84 -5.32 -4.33
C ALA A 83 25.69 -5.88 -5.49
N GLY A 84 25.11 -6.71 -6.38
CA GLY A 84 25.83 -7.37 -7.46
C GLY A 84 26.79 -8.47 -7.00
N GLN A 85 26.68 -8.91 -5.75
CA GLN A 85 27.55 -9.93 -5.14
C GLN A 85 27.01 -11.35 -5.34
N VAL A 86 25.70 -11.49 -5.51
CA VAL A 86 25.01 -12.77 -5.64
C VAL A 86 24.42 -12.93 -7.04
N VAL A 87 24.51 -14.14 -7.58
CA VAL A 87 23.68 -14.62 -8.68
C VAL A 87 22.71 -15.65 -8.15
N LEU A 88 21.41 -15.37 -8.35
CA LEU A 88 20.35 -16.30 -8.05
C LEU A 88 20.12 -17.22 -9.24
N VAL A 89 20.09 -18.54 -9.02
CA VAL A 89 19.90 -19.55 -10.05
C VAL A 89 18.68 -20.41 -9.72
N ASP A 90 17.72 -20.46 -10.63
CA ASP A 90 16.56 -21.34 -10.56
C ASP A 90 16.91 -22.69 -11.19
N VAL A 91 16.93 -23.75 -10.38
CA VAL A 91 17.25 -25.11 -10.84
C VAL A 91 16.02 -25.95 -11.16
N ARG A 92 14.83 -25.34 -11.11
CA ARG A 92 13.58 -26.02 -11.48
C ARG A 92 13.50 -26.20 -13.00
N SER A 93 12.48 -26.94 -13.44
CA SER A 93 12.19 -27.09 -14.86
C SER A 93 12.00 -25.75 -15.57
N GLN A 94 12.38 -25.70 -16.86
CA GLN A 94 12.18 -24.51 -17.69
C GLN A 94 10.71 -24.06 -17.72
N ALA A 95 9.75 -24.99 -17.67
CA ALA A 95 8.33 -24.67 -17.63
C ALA A 95 7.92 -23.94 -16.33
N SER A 96 8.47 -24.35 -15.18
CA SER A 96 8.24 -23.69 -13.89
C SER A 96 8.82 -22.28 -13.88
N TYR A 97 10.05 -22.12 -14.39
CA TYR A 97 10.68 -20.82 -14.56
C TYR A 97 9.81 -19.92 -15.44
N ASN A 98 9.44 -20.38 -16.64
CA ASN A 98 8.64 -19.60 -17.60
C ASN A 98 7.26 -19.19 -17.06
N SER A 99 6.68 -19.99 -16.16
CA SER A 99 5.40 -19.67 -15.50
C SER A 99 5.54 -18.49 -14.53
N LEU A 100 6.50 -18.58 -13.59
CA LEU A 100 6.85 -17.51 -12.66
C LEU A 100 8.19 -17.86 -11.98
N HIS A 101 9.08 -16.86 -11.90
CA HIS A 101 10.38 -16.96 -11.26
C HIS A 101 10.73 -15.65 -10.55
N ALA A 102 11.77 -15.69 -9.72
CA ALA A 102 12.31 -14.49 -9.09
C ALA A 102 12.97 -13.59 -10.15
N ASP A 103 12.72 -12.29 -10.06
CA ASP A 103 13.29 -11.33 -11.01
C ASP A 103 14.83 -11.33 -10.93
N GLY A 104 15.49 -11.29 -12.10
CA GLY A 104 16.94 -11.38 -12.20
C GLY A 104 17.55 -12.76 -11.93
N ALA A 105 16.74 -13.82 -11.71
CA ALA A 105 17.25 -15.18 -11.61
C ALA A 105 17.75 -15.71 -12.96
N LEU A 106 18.76 -16.58 -12.94
CA LEU A 106 19.23 -17.32 -14.10
C LEU A 106 18.60 -18.73 -14.12
N SER A 107 18.02 -19.15 -15.24
CA SER A 107 17.46 -20.50 -15.38
C SER A 107 18.53 -21.49 -15.84
N ILE A 108 18.87 -22.45 -14.98
CA ILE A 108 19.70 -23.62 -15.29
C ILE A 108 19.04 -24.82 -14.60
N PRO A 109 18.13 -25.53 -15.30
CA PRO A 109 17.50 -26.74 -14.77
C PRO A 109 18.52 -27.75 -14.24
N GLU A 110 18.19 -28.46 -13.16
CA GLU A 110 19.08 -29.42 -12.51
C GLU A 110 19.65 -30.47 -13.48
N ASP A 111 18.85 -30.94 -14.43
CA ASP A 111 19.24 -31.92 -15.45
C ASP A 111 20.19 -31.38 -16.52
N GLU A 112 20.31 -30.06 -16.64
CA GLU A 112 21.23 -29.37 -17.55
C GLU A 112 22.47 -28.81 -16.83
N MET A 113 22.49 -28.82 -15.49
CA MET A 113 23.49 -28.14 -14.67
C MET A 113 24.92 -28.55 -15.04
N ASP A 114 25.20 -29.85 -15.12
CA ASP A 114 26.54 -30.37 -15.41
C ASP A 114 27.09 -29.87 -16.76
N ALA A 115 26.22 -29.68 -17.76
CA ALA A 115 26.61 -29.21 -19.08
C ALA A 115 26.80 -27.68 -19.14
N ARG A 116 26.22 -26.94 -18.19
CA ARG A 116 26.11 -25.48 -18.20
C ARG A 116 26.85 -24.81 -17.05
N LEU A 117 27.67 -25.55 -16.29
CA LEU A 117 28.49 -25.01 -15.20
C LEU A 117 29.39 -23.84 -15.62
N ASP A 118 29.82 -23.79 -16.89
CA ASP A 118 30.67 -22.73 -17.41
C ASP A 118 29.93 -21.39 -17.64
N GLU A 119 28.59 -21.40 -17.61
CA GLU A 119 27.79 -20.16 -17.65
C GLU A 119 27.78 -19.44 -16.29
N LEU A 120 28.12 -20.14 -15.20
CA LEU A 120 28.10 -19.58 -13.87
C LEU A 120 29.34 -18.71 -13.61
N PRO A 121 29.16 -17.46 -13.13
CA PRO A 121 30.27 -16.59 -12.79
C PRO A 121 31.09 -17.18 -11.64
N ARG A 122 32.41 -16.97 -11.69
CA ARG A 122 33.35 -17.48 -10.67
C ARG A 122 33.75 -16.41 -9.65
N ASP A 123 33.32 -15.16 -9.87
CA ASP A 123 33.67 -13.96 -9.10
C ASP A 123 32.55 -13.50 -8.15
N ARG A 124 31.42 -14.23 -8.11
CA ARG A 124 30.22 -13.91 -7.33
C ARG A 124 29.69 -15.16 -6.64
N ASP A 125 28.95 -14.95 -5.56
CA ASP A 125 28.30 -16.04 -4.84
C ASP A 125 27.11 -16.57 -5.64
N ILE A 126 26.99 -17.89 -5.72
CA ILE A 126 25.92 -18.57 -6.45
C ILE A 126 24.93 -19.11 -5.43
N VAL A 127 23.68 -18.64 -5.51
CA VAL A 127 22.58 -19.11 -4.67
C VAL A 127 21.60 -19.88 -5.54
N LEU A 128 21.48 -21.18 -5.28
CA LEU A 128 20.55 -22.06 -5.96
C LEU A 128 19.22 -22.12 -5.21
N TYR A 129 18.10 -22.12 -5.92
CA TYR A 129 16.79 -22.39 -5.33
C TYR A 129 15.97 -23.39 -6.13
N CYS A 130 15.15 -24.16 -5.42
CA CYS A 130 14.23 -25.15 -5.95
C CYS A 130 12.86 -25.08 -5.20
N THR A 131 11.86 -25.81 -5.69
CA THR A 131 10.56 -25.98 -5.00
C THR A 131 10.60 -27.07 -3.94
#